data_AF-A0A7L4ZUG2-F1
#
_entry.id   AF-A0A7L4ZUG2-F1
#
_cell.length_a   1.000
_cell.length_b   1.000
_cell.length_c   1.000
_cell.angle_alpha   90.00
_cell.angle_beta   90.00
_cell.angle_gamma   90.00
#
_symmetry.space_group_name_H-M   'P 1'
#
loop_
_entity.id
_entity.type
_entity.pdbx_description
1 polymer ?
#
loop_
_entity_poly.entity_id
_entity_poly.type
_entity_poly.pdbx_seq_one_letter_code
_entity_poly.pdbx_strand_id
1 'polypeptide(L)'
;MKTSFPIAALALSSLLATSAATAQTAASLPVVKTTSFRADTVSIVKHGAVADGLTLNTQAIQKAIDACSQQGGGVVLVPRGHWRTAGIEMRSNVNLHLAQGALVQFTDDHNAYHLIKTNWEGVDAVRNQALIYGDNLENVAITGKGIFDGAGNTWRPVKKNKLTETQWKRQQESGVLNEKKDTWYPSASALKGTTIPEAFYLKPGKEVKDYEDIKDFLRPDMLVLARSKRILLEGVTFQNSPAWTIHPLMSEDIIVRNVKALNPEYGQNTDALDLESCRNGIVEGCTFDVGDDAICIKSGRDEQGRKRGLPTENFIIRNTTVYHAHGGFVIGSEMSGGARNIYVSNVNFIGTDVGLRFKTTRGRGGVVENIFIENVDMKDIPGQAIIFDMYYMAKDPVPLAGESTAPPVIEAKPLDEGTPQFRKIQIRNVTCNGAETAIMVRGLPEMPIKDISIENAVLQSKKGLVCIEASGIKLKNVTLLSTQTLPVMEVQNSQNITLDGIRYTPGAELLMRVTGDRSKDVKLANTDTKQAKKSIEFGDKVSKKTVTVSQR
;
A
#
# COMPACT_ATOMS: atom_id res chain seq x y z
N MET A 1 30.58 59.45 66.79
CA MET A 1 29.18 59.44 66.31
C MET A 1 29.16 58.88 64.90
N LYS A 2 28.34 57.84 64.68
CA LYS A 2 27.52 57.56 63.48
C LYS A 2 28.24 57.58 62.11
N THR A 3 28.58 56.41 61.56
CA THR A 3 27.78 55.53 60.66
C THR A 3 28.08 55.75 59.16
N SER A 4 28.91 54.86 58.61
CA SER A 4 28.69 53.99 57.43
C SER A 4 27.64 54.36 56.38
N PHE A 5 28.04 54.35 55.09
CA PHE A 5 27.47 53.52 54.01
C PHE A 5 28.39 53.54 52.76
N PRO A 6 28.75 52.38 52.16
CA PRO A 6 29.41 52.31 50.85
C PRO A 6 28.38 52.14 49.72
N ILE A 7 28.64 52.78 48.57
CA ILE A 7 27.84 52.64 47.35
C ILE A 7 28.28 51.34 46.64
N ALA A 8 27.37 50.37 46.58
CA ALA A 8 27.52 49.14 45.84
C ALA A 8 27.22 49.35 44.35
N ALA A 9 28.13 48.90 43.50
CA ALA A 9 27.94 48.82 42.05
C ALA A 9 26.94 47.69 41.72
N LEU A 10 25.83 48.02 41.06
CA LEU A 10 24.92 47.04 40.47
C LEU A 10 25.54 46.50 39.18
N ALA A 11 25.88 45.22 39.17
CA ALA A 11 26.13 44.46 37.96
C ALA A 11 24.79 44.16 37.24
N LEU A 12 24.62 44.69 36.04
CA LEU A 12 23.55 44.29 35.13
C LEU A 12 23.92 42.93 34.52
N SER A 13 23.29 41.86 34.98
CA SER A 13 23.29 40.54 34.33
C SER A 13 22.15 40.48 33.31
N SER A 14 22.45 40.77 32.05
CA SER A 14 21.54 40.46 30.94
C SER A 14 21.58 38.97 30.63
N LEU A 15 20.52 38.24 31.00
CA LEU A 15 20.26 36.88 30.54
C LEU A 15 20.03 36.89 29.03
N LEU A 16 21.01 36.43 28.26
CA LEU A 16 20.81 35.92 26.91
C LEU A 16 20.07 34.58 27.03
N ALA A 17 18.74 34.61 26.88
CA ALA A 17 17.94 33.42 26.68
C ALA A 17 18.32 32.81 25.32
N THR A 18 19.17 31.79 25.33
CA THR A 18 19.47 30.97 24.16
C THR A 18 18.20 30.21 23.78
N SER A 19 17.62 30.58 22.63
CA SER A 19 16.59 29.78 21.97
C SER A 19 17.20 28.44 21.57
N ALA A 20 17.00 27.40 22.39
CA ALA A 20 17.22 26.04 21.97
C ALA A 20 16.16 25.70 20.90
N ALA A 21 16.46 26.04 19.65
CA ALA A 21 15.81 25.40 18.52
C ALA A 21 16.15 23.91 18.64
N THR A 22 15.15 23.10 18.98
CA THR A 22 15.21 21.66 18.83
C THR A 22 15.40 21.37 17.35
N ALA A 23 16.64 21.33 16.91
CA ALA A 23 17.02 20.69 15.67
C ALA A 23 16.55 19.23 15.80
N GLN A 24 15.41 18.95 15.18
CA GLN A 24 14.96 17.59 14.97
C GLN A 24 16.09 16.93 14.19
N THR A 25 16.86 16.08 14.86
CA THR A 25 17.91 15.28 14.21
C THR A 25 17.25 14.61 13.02
N ALA A 26 17.69 14.95 11.82
CA ALA A 26 17.22 14.27 10.61
C ALA A 26 17.46 12.79 10.87
N ALA A 27 16.38 12.01 10.99
CA ALA A 27 16.49 10.57 11.17
C ALA A 27 17.37 10.05 10.04
N SER A 28 18.45 9.33 10.39
CA SER A 28 19.34 8.77 9.37
C SER A 28 18.51 7.87 8.46
N LEU A 29 18.54 8.15 7.16
CA LEU A 29 17.89 7.30 6.16
C LEU A 29 18.37 5.84 6.32
N PRO A 30 17.50 4.86 6.02
CA PRO A 30 17.85 3.46 6.20
C PRO A 30 19.03 3.05 5.31
N VAL A 31 19.94 2.25 5.87
CA VAL A 31 21.04 1.63 5.14
C VAL A 31 20.56 0.27 4.64
N VAL A 32 20.70 0.03 3.34
CA VAL A 32 20.25 -1.21 2.68
C VAL A 32 21.46 -1.91 2.11
N LYS A 33 21.66 -3.18 2.48
CA LYS A 33 22.75 -3.99 1.91
C LYS A 33 22.43 -4.39 0.48
N THR A 34 23.42 -4.34 -0.39
CA THR A 34 23.27 -4.73 -1.79
C THR A 34 23.64 -6.20 -2.00
N THR A 35 23.11 -6.77 -3.08
CA THR A 35 23.56 -8.05 -3.61
C THR A 35 24.93 -7.92 -4.26
N SER A 36 25.63 -9.04 -4.42
CA SER A 36 26.88 -9.14 -5.16
C SER A 36 27.02 -10.54 -5.74
N PHE A 37 27.25 -10.64 -7.04
CA PHE A 37 27.33 -11.93 -7.74
C PHE A 37 28.70 -12.12 -8.38
N ARG A 38 29.09 -13.38 -8.53
CA ARG A 38 30.21 -13.74 -9.40
C ARG A 38 29.85 -13.37 -10.85
N ALA A 39 30.86 -13.02 -11.65
CA ALA A 39 30.67 -12.70 -13.07
C ALA A 39 30.34 -13.93 -13.93
N ASP A 40 30.52 -15.15 -13.40
CA ASP A 40 30.20 -16.40 -14.06
C ASP A 40 28.76 -16.41 -14.54
N THR A 41 28.56 -16.66 -15.83
CA THR A 41 27.25 -16.66 -16.47
C THR A 41 26.94 -18.02 -17.08
N VAL A 42 25.82 -18.61 -16.68
CA VAL A 42 25.31 -19.88 -17.19
C VAL A 42 24.00 -19.63 -17.91
N SER A 43 23.93 -19.94 -19.21
CA SER A 43 22.68 -19.82 -19.97
C SER A 43 21.82 -21.06 -19.80
N ILE A 44 20.50 -20.88 -19.67
CA ILE A 44 19.52 -21.97 -19.61
C ILE A 44 19.56 -22.88 -20.86
N VAL A 45 20.03 -22.37 -22.00
CA VAL A 45 20.19 -23.15 -23.25
C VAL A 45 21.23 -24.27 -23.08
N LYS A 46 22.28 -24.03 -22.29
CA LYS A 46 23.28 -25.06 -21.97
C LYS A 46 22.69 -26.23 -21.16
N HIS A 47 21.52 -26.02 -20.56
CA HIS A 47 20.78 -27.03 -19.81
C HIS A 47 19.58 -27.61 -20.59
N GLY A 48 19.53 -27.37 -21.90
CA GLY A 48 18.54 -27.95 -22.80
C GLY A 48 17.25 -27.15 -22.96
N ALA A 49 17.23 -25.88 -22.54
CA ALA A 49 16.07 -25.02 -22.77
C ALA A 49 15.90 -24.71 -24.27
N VAL A 50 14.65 -24.69 -24.75
CA VAL A 50 14.23 -24.42 -26.12
C VAL A 50 13.23 -23.24 -26.14
N ALA A 51 13.52 -22.22 -26.94
CA ALA A 51 12.76 -20.97 -27.04
C ALA A 51 11.70 -20.99 -28.16
N ASP A 52 10.97 -22.08 -28.30
CA ASP A 52 9.96 -22.28 -29.36
C ASP A 52 8.55 -21.84 -28.96
N GLY A 53 8.36 -21.33 -27.74
CA GLY A 53 7.05 -20.99 -27.20
C GLY A 53 6.15 -22.20 -26.91
N LEU A 54 6.67 -23.42 -26.96
CA LEU A 54 5.91 -24.67 -26.82
C LEU A 54 6.53 -25.59 -25.76
N THR A 55 7.84 -25.80 -25.83
CA THR A 55 8.60 -26.66 -24.93
C THR A 55 8.54 -26.13 -23.50
N LEU A 56 8.17 -27.01 -22.56
CA LEU A 56 8.15 -26.67 -21.14
C LEU A 56 9.57 -26.74 -20.55
N ASN A 57 10.16 -25.57 -20.31
CA ASN A 57 11.56 -25.40 -19.92
C ASN A 57 11.85 -25.53 -18.42
N THR A 58 10.86 -25.90 -17.61
CA THR A 58 10.95 -25.93 -16.13
C THR A 58 12.22 -26.63 -15.65
N GLN A 59 12.49 -27.84 -16.15
CA GLN A 59 13.65 -28.62 -15.72
C GLN A 59 14.98 -27.99 -16.16
N ALA A 60 15.04 -27.40 -17.36
CA ALA A 60 16.25 -26.77 -17.87
C ALA A 60 16.60 -25.49 -17.09
N ILE A 61 15.58 -24.67 -16.80
CA ILE A 61 15.73 -23.46 -15.97
C ILE A 61 16.17 -23.84 -14.56
N GLN A 62 15.50 -24.82 -13.93
CA GLN A 62 15.84 -25.23 -12.57
C GLN A 62 17.26 -25.81 -12.48
N LYS A 63 17.66 -26.66 -13.45
CA LYS A 63 19.03 -27.18 -13.52
C LYS A 63 20.09 -26.08 -13.62
N ALA A 64 19.82 -25.02 -14.38
CA ALA A 64 20.75 -23.89 -14.50
C ALA A 64 20.88 -23.12 -13.17
N ILE A 65 19.76 -22.89 -12.49
CA ILE A 65 19.71 -22.22 -11.17
C ILE A 65 20.46 -23.05 -10.12
N ASP A 66 20.14 -24.34 -10.01
CA ASP A 66 20.76 -25.24 -9.03
C ASP A 66 22.26 -25.36 -9.28
N ALA A 67 22.69 -25.55 -10.54
CA ALA A 67 24.10 -25.65 -10.90
C ALA A 67 24.86 -24.35 -10.61
N CYS A 68 24.26 -23.19 -10.88
CA CYS A 68 24.86 -21.89 -10.58
C CYS A 68 25.08 -21.71 -9.07
N SER A 69 24.07 -22.03 -8.25
CA SER A 69 24.18 -21.94 -6.78
C SER A 69 25.24 -22.91 -6.22
N GLN A 70 25.24 -24.17 -6.68
CA GLN A 70 26.22 -25.19 -6.26
C GLN A 70 27.67 -24.82 -6.58
N GLN A 71 27.90 -24.01 -7.62
CA GLN A 71 29.24 -23.51 -8.00
C GLN A 71 29.65 -22.23 -7.26
N GLY A 72 28.89 -21.82 -6.24
CA GLY A 72 29.16 -20.63 -5.43
C GLY A 72 28.47 -19.36 -5.94
N GLY A 73 27.50 -19.50 -6.85
CA GLY A 73 26.67 -18.41 -7.34
C GLY A 73 27.16 -17.74 -8.62
N GLY A 74 26.40 -16.77 -9.09
CA GLY A 74 26.64 -16.08 -10.36
C GLY A 74 25.35 -15.68 -11.05
N VAL A 75 25.40 -15.61 -12.38
CA VAL A 75 24.28 -15.18 -13.22
C VAL A 75 23.73 -16.37 -14.01
N VAL A 76 22.42 -16.59 -13.92
CA VAL A 76 21.68 -17.50 -14.81
C VAL A 76 21.02 -16.66 -15.90
N LEU A 77 21.48 -16.80 -17.14
CA LEU A 77 20.99 -16.04 -18.28
C LEU A 77 19.81 -16.76 -18.95
N VAL A 78 18.67 -16.07 -18.99
CA VAL A 78 17.56 -16.34 -19.89
C VAL A 78 17.71 -15.44 -21.12
N PRO A 79 18.18 -15.97 -22.27
CA PRO A 79 18.40 -15.13 -23.45
C PRO A 79 17.08 -14.71 -24.11
N ARG A 80 17.16 -13.85 -25.14
CA ARG A 80 16.02 -13.53 -26.01
C ARG A 80 15.37 -14.84 -26.48
N GLY A 81 14.04 -14.92 -26.39
CA GLY A 81 13.28 -16.11 -26.77
C GLY A 81 11.92 -16.16 -26.10
N HIS A 82 11.07 -17.09 -26.53
CA HIS A 82 9.79 -17.40 -25.90
C HIS A 82 9.92 -18.71 -25.12
N TRP A 83 9.98 -18.60 -23.80
CA TRP A 83 10.28 -19.70 -22.87
C TRP A 83 9.02 -20.06 -22.09
N ARG A 84 8.37 -21.17 -22.43
CA ARG A 84 7.29 -21.71 -21.57
C ARG A 84 7.89 -22.41 -20.36
N THR A 85 7.29 -22.24 -19.19
CA THR A 85 7.74 -22.89 -17.94
C THR A 85 6.59 -23.07 -16.95
N ALA A 86 6.73 -24.00 -16.00
CA ALA A 86 5.97 -24.02 -14.76
C ALA A 86 6.71 -23.21 -13.68
N GLY A 87 6.43 -23.45 -12.40
CA GLY A 87 7.07 -22.76 -11.29
C GLY A 87 8.61 -22.80 -11.33
N ILE A 88 9.24 -21.70 -10.91
CA ILE A 88 10.70 -21.54 -10.80
C ILE A 88 11.05 -21.39 -9.32
N GLU A 89 11.97 -22.20 -8.81
CA GLU A 89 12.48 -22.04 -7.45
C GLU A 89 13.88 -21.41 -7.45
N MET A 90 14.00 -20.27 -6.78
CA MET A 90 15.25 -19.55 -6.61
C MET A 90 16.18 -20.25 -5.60
N ARG A 91 17.47 -19.92 -5.69
CA ARG A 91 18.53 -20.40 -4.78
C ARG A 91 19.42 -19.23 -4.37
N SER A 92 20.08 -19.36 -3.22
CA SER A 92 21.03 -18.36 -2.74
C SER A 92 22.18 -18.14 -3.72
N ASN A 93 22.68 -16.91 -3.77
CA ASN A 93 23.77 -16.44 -4.63
C ASN A 93 23.50 -16.50 -6.15
N VAL A 94 22.22 -16.56 -6.56
CA VAL A 94 21.84 -16.58 -7.97
C VAL A 94 21.18 -15.26 -8.39
N ASN A 95 21.66 -14.70 -9.50
CA ASN A 95 20.97 -13.67 -10.27
C ASN A 95 20.32 -14.28 -11.51
N LEU A 96 18.99 -14.41 -11.52
CA LEU A 96 18.25 -14.81 -12.72
C LEU A 96 18.09 -13.58 -13.63
N HIS A 97 18.90 -13.53 -14.70
CA HIS A 97 18.96 -12.40 -15.61
C HIS A 97 18.17 -12.66 -16.90
N LEU A 98 17.11 -11.88 -17.12
CA LEU A 98 16.28 -11.94 -18.32
C LEU A 98 16.76 -10.90 -19.35
N ALA A 99 17.36 -11.39 -20.42
CA ALA A 99 17.80 -10.53 -21.52
C ALA A 99 16.62 -9.76 -22.13
N GLN A 100 16.92 -8.62 -22.75
CA GLN A 100 15.92 -7.87 -23.50
C GLN A 100 15.30 -8.75 -24.60
N GLY A 101 13.97 -8.77 -24.66
CA GLY A 101 13.21 -9.62 -25.58
C GLY A 101 13.09 -11.09 -25.15
N ALA A 102 13.51 -11.45 -23.94
CA ALA A 102 13.09 -12.70 -23.31
C ALA A 102 11.62 -12.57 -22.84
N LEU A 103 10.78 -13.53 -23.22
CA LEU A 103 9.44 -13.71 -22.70
C LEU A 103 9.39 -15.07 -21.99
N VAL A 104 9.33 -15.04 -20.66
CA VAL A 104 9.08 -16.22 -19.84
C VAL A 104 7.58 -16.30 -19.59
N GLN A 105 6.92 -17.26 -20.19
CA GLN A 105 5.48 -17.46 -20.05
C GLN A 105 5.22 -18.67 -19.14
N PHE A 106 4.56 -18.41 -18.01
CA PHE A 106 4.09 -19.48 -17.14
C PHE A 106 2.95 -20.25 -17.80
N THR A 107 2.90 -21.57 -17.58
CA THR A 107 1.89 -22.43 -18.20
C THR A 107 0.51 -22.21 -17.58
N ASP A 108 -0.52 -22.32 -18.41
CA ASP A 108 -1.94 -22.30 -18.04
C ASP A 108 -2.45 -23.66 -17.54
N ASP A 109 -1.63 -24.71 -17.61
CA ASP A 109 -1.91 -25.99 -16.97
C ASP A 109 -1.75 -25.90 -15.46
N HIS A 110 -2.88 -25.74 -14.75
CA HIS A 110 -2.91 -25.63 -13.29
C HIS A 110 -2.35 -26.87 -12.58
N ASN A 111 -2.30 -28.04 -13.22
CA ASN A 111 -1.72 -29.26 -12.64
C ASN A 111 -0.18 -29.20 -12.56
N ALA A 112 0.45 -28.27 -13.27
CA ALA A 112 1.90 -28.04 -13.17
C ALA A 112 2.32 -27.34 -11.87
N TYR A 113 1.35 -26.91 -11.06
CA TYR A 113 1.55 -26.25 -9.76
C TYR A 113 1.02 -27.15 -8.66
N HIS A 114 1.60 -27.07 -7.46
CA HIS A 114 1.17 -27.86 -6.30
C HIS A 114 0.80 -26.94 -5.14
N LEU A 115 -0.11 -27.42 -4.28
CA LEU A 115 -0.48 -26.69 -3.07
C LEU A 115 0.62 -26.79 -2.02
N ILE A 116 0.87 -25.69 -1.31
CA ILE A 116 1.79 -25.59 -0.19
C ILE A 116 1.12 -24.90 1.00
N LYS A 117 1.62 -25.16 2.21
CA LYS A 117 1.36 -24.29 3.35
C LYS A 117 2.17 -23.01 3.18
N THR A 118 1.51 -21.87 3.22
CA THR A 118 2.14 -20.55 3.06
C THR A 118 1.38 -19.49 3.86
N ASN A 119 1.59 -18.22 3.54
CA ASN A 119 0.83 -17.09 4.03
C ASN A 119 -0.05 -16.48 2.93
N TRP A 120 -1.28 -16.07 3.26
CA TRP A 120 -2.15 -15.29 2.38
C TRP A 120 -2.89 -14.24 3.21
N GLU A 121 -2.85 -12.98 2.77
CA GLU A 121 -3.42 -11.83 3.51
C GLU A 121 -3.00 -11.77 4.99
N GLY A 122 -1.75 -12.13 5.29
CA GLY A 122 -1.22 -12.04 6.64
C GLY A 122 -1.60 -13.17 7.59
N VAL A 123 -2.17 -14.27 7.09
CA VAL A 123 -2.65 -15.44 7.86
C VAL A 123 -2.09 -16.74 7.28
N ASP A 124 -1.86 -17.75 8.12
CA ASP A 124 -1.54 -19.12 7.68
C ASP A 124 -2.59 -19.64 6.67
N ALA A 125 -2.13 -20.10 5.52
CA ALA A 125 -2.96 -20.42 4.37
C ALA A 125 -2.46 -21.65 3.60
N VAL A 126 -3.33 -22.18 2.73
CA VAL A 126 -2.97 -23.13 1.69
C VAL A 126 -3.14 -22.44 0.34
N ARG A 127 -2.11 -22.48 -0.50
CA ARG A 127 -2.09 -21.84 -1.83
C ARG A 127 -1.35 -22.71 -2.82
N ASN A 128 -1.59 -22.54 -4.11
CA ASN A 128 -0.61 -22.99 -5.10
C ASN A 128 0.71 -22.25 -4.84
N GLN A 129 1.84 -22.95 -4.94
CA GLN A 129 3.16 -22.32 -4.83
C GLN A 129 3.28 -21.18 -5.84
N ALA A 130 3.92 -20.07 -5.40
CA ALA A 130 4.15 -18.92 -6.27
C ALA A 130 4.91 -19.30 -7.54
N LEU A 131 4.63 -18.60 -8.64
CA LEU A 131 5.22 -18.89 -9.95
C LEU A 131 6.74 -18.76 -9.94
N ILE A 132 7.25 -17.79 -9.19
CA ILE A 132 8.66 -17.69 -8.79
C ILE A 132 8.71 -17.71 -7.27
N TYR A 133 9.35 -18.72 -6.71
CA TYR A 133 9.36 -18.97 -5.27
C TYR A 133 10.77 -19.01 -4.71
N GLY A 134 10.94 -18.47 -3.50
CA GLY A 134 12.16 -18.60 -2.72
C GLY A 134 11.85 -18.47 -1.24
N ASP A 135 12.51 -19.29 -0.42
CA ASP A 135 12.39 -19.25 1.03
C ASP A 135 13.76 -19.40 1.68
N ASN A 136 14.03 -18.58 2.70
CA ASN A 136 15.27 -18.59 3.48
C ASN A 136 16.53 -18.48 2.58
N LEU A 137 16.47 -17.58 1.59
CA LEU A 137 17.56 -17.36 0.65
C LEU A 137 18.44 -16.18 1.06
N GLU A 138 19.67 -16.16 0.57
CA GLU A 138 20.59 -15.04 0.76
C GLU A 138 21.23 -14.65 -0.57
N ASN A 139 21.31 -13.33 -0.82
CA ASN A 139 21.96 -12.76 -2.00
C ASN A 139 21.30 -13.27 -3.30
N VAL A 140 20.06 -12.84 -3.53
CA VAL A 140 19.22 -13.29 -4.65
C VAL A 140 18.84 -12.11 -5.52
N ALA A 141 18.89 -12.30 -6.85
CA ALA A 141 18.43 -11.27 -7.76
C ALA A 141 17.61 -11.82 -8.93
N ILE A 142 16.72 -10.97 -9.44
CA ILE A 142 16.03 -11.13 -10.71
C ILE A 142 16.24 -9.81 -11.46
N THR A 143 17.00 -9.84 -12.54
CA THR A 143 17.45 -8.64 -13.24
C THR A 143 17.20 -8.70 -14.74
N GLY A 144 17.32 -7.57 -15.42
CA GLY A 144 17.34 -7.51 -16.89
C GLY A 144 16.18 -6.69 -17.44
N LYS A 145 15.76 -6.99 -18.68
CA LYS A 145 14.73 -6.24 -19.41
C LYS A 145 13.69 -7.15 -20.10
N GLY A 146 13.68 -8.43 -19.74
CA GLY A 146 12.66 -9.36 -20.21
C GLY A 146 11.36 -9.26 -19.43
N ILE A 147 10.41 -10.10 -19.84
CA ILE A 147 9.05 -10.14 -19.33
C ILE A 147 8.81 -11.52 -18.72
N PHE A 148 8.20 -11.54 -17.54
CA PHE A 148 7.50 -12.72 -17.03
C PHE A 148 5.99 -12.50 -17.18
N ASP A 149 5.30 -13.44 -17.84
CA ASP A 149 3.84 -13.46 -17.97
C ASP A 149 3.26 -14.62 -17.14
N GLY A 150 2.43 -14.28 -16.16
CA GLY A 150 1.90 -15.22 -15.18
C GLY A 150 0.73 -16.09 -15.65
N ALA A 151 0.25 -15.94 -16.89
CA ALA A 151 -0.96 -16.60 -17.39
C ALA A 151 -2.19 -16.41 -16.49
N GLY A 152 -2.23 -15.37 -15.66
CA GLY A 152 -3.21 -15.21 -14.58
C GLY A 152 -4.66 -15.05 -15.04
N ASN A 153 -4.90 -14.76 -16.32
CA ASN A 153 -6.24 -14.74 -16.91
C ASN A 153 -6.91 -16.12 -16.89
N THR A 154 -6.15 -17.21 -16.73
CA THR A 154 -6.70 -18.57 -16.55
C THR A 154 -7.02 -18.88 -15.08
N TRP A 155 -6.63 -18.00 -14.16
CA TRP A 155 -6.81 -18.19 -12.71
C TRP A 155 -7.90 -17.29 -12.12
N ARG A 156 -8.04 -16.06 -12.63
CA ARG A 156 -8.89 -15.03 -12.02
C ARG A 156 -10.33 -15.12 -12.52
N PRO A 157 -11.34 -15.08 -11.64
CA PRO A 157 -12.71 -14.94 -12.08
C PRO A 157 -12.97 -13.52 -12.60
N VAL A 158 -13.98 -13.37 -13.47
CA VAL A 158 -14.29 -12.11 -14.14
C VAL A 158 -15.78 -11.83 -14.07
N LYS A 159 -16.15 -10.65 -13.57
CA LYS A 159 -17.55 -10.18 -13.56
C LYS A 159 -17.96 -9.74 -14.96
N LYS A 160 -19.20 -10.04 -15.36
CA LYS A 160 -19.76 -9.70 -16.68
C LYS A 160 -19.65 -8.21 -17.01
N ASN A 161 -19.89 -7.34 -16.03
CA ASN A 161 -19.84 -5.88 -16.20
C ASN A 161 -18.43 -5.32 -16.41
N LYS A 162 -17.38 -6.13 -16.24
CA LYS A 162 -15.98 -5.74 -16.51
C LYS A 162 -15.58 -6.00 -17.97
N LEU A 163 -16.41 -6.69 -18.76
CA LEU A 163 -16.15 -7.03 -20.15
C LEU A 163 -17.20 -6.41 -21.08
N THR A 164 -16.79 -6.07 -22.30
CA THR A 164 -17.74 -5.80 -23.39
C THR A 164 -18.54 -7.06 -23.72
N GLU A 165 -19.68 -6.91 -24.40
CA GLU A 165 -20.52 -8.06 -24.77
C GLU A 165 -19.76 -9.12 -25.59
N THR A 166 -18.92 -8.69 -26.54
CA THR A 166 -18.10 -9.60 -27.36
C THR A 166 -17.04 -10.30 -26.53
N GLN A 167 -16.38 -9.60 -25.61
CA GLN A 167 -15.40 -10.21 -24.70
C GLN A 167 -16.06 -11.21 -23.75
N TRP A 168 -17.23 -10.87 -23.20
CA TRP A 168 -17.99 -11.76 -22.33
C TRP A 168 -18.40 -13.05 -23.05
N LYS A 169 -18.93 -12.94 -24.29
CA LYS A 169 -19.28 -14.11 -25.11
C LYS A 169 -18.09 -15.04 -25.35
N ARG A 170 -16.91 -14.47 -25.66
CA ARG A 170 -15.67 -15.25 -25.84
C ARG A 170 -15.21 -15.90 -24.54
N GLN A 171 -15.31 -15.19 -23.42
CA GLN A 171 -14.92 -15.73 -22.11
C GLN A 171 -15.70 -17.00 -21.75
N GLN A 172 -16.98 -17.07 -22.16
CA GLN A 172 -17.86 -18.21 -21.91
C GLN A 172 -17.55 -19.46 -22.77
N GLU A 173 -16.62 -19.39 -23.72
CA GLU A 173 -16.17 -20.57 -24.50
C GLU A 173 -15.43 -21.60 -23.62
N SER A 174 -14.98 -21.20 -22.44
CA SER A 174 -14.38 -22.05 -21.42
C SER A 174 -14.92 -21.71 -20.03
N GLY A 175 -14.46 -22.43 -19.00
CA GLY A 175 -14.81 -22.16 -17.60
C GLY A 175 -16.28 -22.42 -17.26
N VAL A 176 -16.73 -21.81 -16.16
CA VAL A 176 -18.10 -21.96 -15.62
C VAL A 176 -18.65 -20.62 -15.13
N LEU A 177 -19.97 -20.49 -15.08
CA LEU A 177 -20.63 -19.32 -14.50
C LEU A 177 -21.19 -19.66 -13.10
N ASN A 178 -21.30 -18.65 -12.23
CA ASN A 178 -22.15 -18.77 -11.06
C ASN A 178 -23.64 -18.86 -11.43
N GLU A 179 -24.49 -19.17 -10.45
CA GLU A 179 -25.94 -19.30 -10.61
C GLU A 179 -26.60 -18.04 -11.21
N LYS A 180 -26.12 -16.85 -10.81
CA LYS A 180 -26.62 -15.56 -11.30
C LYS A 180 -26.22 -15.25 -12.75
N LYS A 181 -25.28 -16.01 -13.32
CA LYS A 181 -24.69 -15.79 -14.66
C LYS A 181 -24.09 -14.39 -14.83
N ASP A 182 -23.62 -13.81 -13.72
CA ASP A 182 -23.01 -12.47 -13.68
C ASP A 182 -21.49 -12.52 -13.46
N THR A 183 -20.94 -13.69 -13.14
CA THR A 183 -19.51 -13.89 -12.90
C THR A 183 -19.05 -15.21 -13.51
N TRP A 184 -17.94 -15.14 -14.26
CA TRP A 184 -17.25 -16.26 -14.87
C TRP A 184 -16.08 -16.71 -13.98
N TYR A 185 -15.85 -18.01 -13.94
CA TYR A 185 -14.78 -18.67 -13.20
C TYR A 185 -14.02 -19.62 -14.15
N PRO A 186 -12.70 -19.77 -13.98
CA PRO A 186 -11.92 -20.62 -14.87
C PRO A 186 -12.23 -22.11 -14.75
N SER A 187 -12.77 -22.56 -13.62
CA SER A 187 -13.14 -23.95 -13.40
C SER A 187 -14.22 -24.11 -12.33
N ALA A 188 -14.81 -25.31 -12.25
CA ALA A 188 -15.71 -25.69 -11.16
C ALA A 188 -15.00 -25.67 -9.79
N SER A 189 -13.70 -26.00 -9.74
CA SER A 189 -12.88 -25.92 -8.53
C SER A 189 -12.77 -24.47 -8.04
N ALA A 190 -12.51 -23.52 -8.95
CA ALA A 190 -12.45 -22.10 -8.64
C ALA A 190 -13.80 -21.57 -8.12
N LEU A 191 -14.90 -21.91 -8.78
CA LEU A 191 -16.25 -21.53 -8.35
C LEU A 191 -16.57 -22.09 -6.96
N LYS A 192 -16.29 -23.38 -6.72
CA LYS A 192 -16.53 -24.05 -5.43
C LYS A 192 -15.81 -23.35 -4.29
N GLY A 193 -14.54 -22.99 -4.46
CA GLY A 193 -13.77 -22.28 -3.44
C GLY A 193 -14.42 -20.95 -3.02
N THR A 194 -15.08 -20.24 -3.93
CA THR A 194 -15.75 -18.96 -3.63
C THR A 194 -16.99 -19.10 -2.74
N THR A 195 -17.58 -20.30 -2.68
CA THR A 195 -18.77 -20.57 -1.85
C THR A 195 -18.42 -20.97 -0.41
N ILE A 196 -17.13 -21.18 -0.13
CA ILE A 196 -16.66 -21.63 1.17
C ILE A 196 -16.08 -20.41 1.92
N PRO A 197 -16.63 -20.04 3.09
CA PRO A 197 -16.08 -18.97 3.90
C PRO A 197 -14.63 -19.24 4.28
N GLU A 198 -13.78 -18.23 4.05
CA GLU A 198 -12.36 -18.24 4.42
C GLU A 198 -11.58 -19.44 3.84
N ALA A 199 -11.95 -19.88 2.64
CA ALA A 199 -11.40 -21.08 1.99
C ALA A 199 -9.88 -21.04 1.76
N PHE A 200 -9.26 -19.87 1.81
CA PHE A 200 -7.80 -19.69 1.70
C PHE A 200 -7.05 -20.13 2.96
N TYR A 201 -7.65 -20.00 4.14
CA TYR A 201 -6.94 -20.13 5.40
C TYR A 201 -6.80 -21.59 5.82
N LEU A 202 -5.65 -21.91 6.42
CA LEU A 202 -5.39 -23.20 7.01
C LEU A 202 -6.21 -23.34 8.30
N LYS A 203 -7.24 -24.18 8.27
CA LYS A 203 -8.14 -24.41 9.41
C LYS A 203 -7.49 -25.40 10.39
N PRO A 204 -7.73 -25.26 11.71
CA PRO A 204 -7.21 -26.21 12.69
C PRO A 204 -7.55 -27.66 12.35
N GLY A 205 -6.55 -28.55 12.38
CA GLY A 205 -6.71 -29.98 12.07
C GLY A 205 -6.84 -30.32 10.58
N LYS A 206 -6.77 -29.33 9.68
CA LYS A 206 -6.70 -29.56 8.23
C LYS A 206 -5.26 -29.62 7.73
N GLU A 207 -5.05 -30.35 6.65
CA GLU A 207 -3.80 -30.47 5.93
C GLU A 207 -3.95 -29.99 4.48
N VAL A 208 -2.84 -29.78 3.77
CA VAL A 208 -2.84 -29.30 2.38
C VAL A 208 -3.76 -30.13 1.47
N LYS A 209 -3.75 -31.46 1.62
CA LYS A 209 -4.58 -32.39 0.83
C LYS A 209 -6.09 -32.13 0.95
N ASP A 210 -6.55 -31.52 2.05
CA ASP A 210 -7.96 -31.23 2.30
C ASP A 210 -8.48 -30.05 1.45
N TYR A 211 -7.61 -29.39 0.69
CA TYR A 211 -7.91 -28.21 -0.13
C TYR A 211 -7.80 -28.49 -1.63
N GLU A 212 -7.47 -29.72 -2.03
CA GLU A 212 -7.20 -30.07 -3.44
C GLU A 212 -8.43 -29.89 -4.34
N ASP A 213 -9.64 -30.07 -3.79
CA ASP A 213 -10.90 -29.92 -4.51
C ASP A 213 -11.23 -28.46 -4.88
N ILE A 214 -10.56 -27.49 -4.25
CA ILE A 214 -10.65 -26.05 -4.52
C ILE A 214 -9.32 -25.45 -4.99
N LYS A 215 -8.38 -26.27 -5.47
CA LYS A 215 -7.05 -25.85 -5.91
C LYS A 215 -7.06 -24.61 -6.82
N ASP A 216 -7.96 -24.54 -7.80
CA ASP A 216 -7.98 -23.43 -8.76
C ASP A 216 -8.44 -22.10 -8.15
N PHE A 217 -9.16 -22.15 -7.03
CA PHE A 217 -9.49 -20.97 -6.24
C PHE A 217 -8.25 -20.44 -5.49
N LEU A 218 -7.33 -21.33 -5.13
CA LEU A 218 -6.13 -21.06 -4.34
C LEU A 218 -4.95 -20.59 -5.21
N ARG A 219 -5.20 -19.56 -6.02
CA ARG A 219 -4.32 -19.00 -7.07
C ARG A 219 -2.81 -18.83 -6.72
N PRO A 220 -1.95 -18.83 -7.76
CA PRO A 220 -0.62 -18.24 -7.78
C PRO A 220 -0.41 -16.91 -7.07
N ASP A 221 0.66 -16.69 -6.31
CA ASP A 221 1.32 -15.38 -6.39
C ASP A 221 2.31 -15.43 -7.56
N MET A 222 2.64 -14.29 -8.18
CA MET A 222 3.65 -14.28 -9.25
C MET A 222 5.07 -14.46 -8.68
N LEU A 223 5.44 -13.73 -7.64
CA LEU A 223 6.74 -13.85 -6.96
C LEU A 223 6.54 -13.83 -5.45
N VAL A 224 7.08 -14.83 -4.76
CA VAL A 224 7.25 -14.81 -3.29
C VAL A 224 8.71 -15.07 -2.93
N LEU A 225 9.32 -14.12 -2.20
CA LEU A 225 10.65 -14.27 -1.60
C LEU A 225 10.51 -14.14 -0.09
N ALA A 226 10.34 -15.28 0.58
CA ALA A 226 10.09 -15.38 2.00
C ALA A 226 11.38 -15.49 2.82
N ARG A 227 11.43 -14.87 4.00
CA ARG A 227 12.50 -15.01 5.01
C ARG A 227 13.92 -14.86 4.44
N SER A 228 14.06 -14.02 3.42
CA SER A 228 15.26 -13.93 2.59
C SER A 228 16.01 -12.62 2.82
N LYS A 229 17.30 -12.60 2.51
CA LYS A 229 18.21 -11.47 2.77
C LYS A 229 18.93 -11.02 1.52
N ARG A 230 19.13 -9.71 1.35
CA ARG A 230 19.82 -9.10 0.19
C ARG A 230 19.14 -9.53 -1.12
N ILE A 231 18.04 -8.85 -1.42
CA ILE A 231 17.20 -9.11 -2.59
C ILE A 231 17.34 -7.95 -3.57
N LEU A 232 17.56 -8.25 -4.85
CA LEU A 232 17.52 -7.27 -5.94
C LEU A 232 16.53 -7.69 -7.01
N LEU A 233 15.49 -6.89 -7.22
CA LEU A 233 14.60 -6.98 -8.39
C LEU A 233 14.86 -5.75 -9.26
N GLU A 234 15.35 -5.95 -10.49
CA GLU A 234 15.81 -4.82 -11.32
C GLU A 234 15.41 -4.93 -12.80
N GLY A 235 14.71 -3.92 -13.30
CA GLY A 235 14.47 -3.70 -14.74
C GLY A 235 13.45 -4.62 -15.42
N VAL A 236 13.14 -5.78 -14.83
CA VAL A 236 12.21 -6.76 -15.38
C VAL A 236 10.75 -6.26 -15.37
N THR A 237 9.94 -6.85 -16.23
CA THR A 237 8.48 -6.67 -16.22
C THR A 237 7.80 -7.94 -15.72
N PHE A 238 6.96 -7.81 -14.70
CA PHE A 238 5.99 -8.81 -14.30
C PHE A 238 4.63 -8.42 -14.85
N GLN A 239 3.93 -9.33 -15.50
CA GLN A 239 2.60 -9.05 -16.01
C GLN A 239 1.64 -10.23 -15.87
N ASN A 240 0.35 -9.93 -15.95
CA ASN A 240 -0.72 -10.93 -15.94
C ASN A 240 -0.63 -11.89 -14.73
N SER A 241 -0.33 -11.37 -13.54
CA SER A 241 -0.16 -12.14 -12.30
C SER A 241 -1.44 -12.83 -11.83
N PRO A 242 -1.46 -14.14 -11.48
CA PRO A 242 -2.67 -14.81 -10.99
C PRO A 242 -3.29 -14.18 -9.74
N ALA A 243 -2.47 -13.65 -8.83
CA ALA A 243 -2.85 -12.87 -7.65
C ALA A 243 -1.76 -11.80 -7.37
N TRP A 244 -1.27 -11.67 -6.13
CA TRP A 244 -0.26 -10.66 -5.78
C TRP A 244 1.00 -10.81 -6.63
N THR A 245 1.56 -9.68 -7.08
CA THR A 245 2.60 -9.70 -8.12
C THR A 245 4.00 -9.87 -7.53
N ILE A 246 4.39 -9.02 -6.58
CA ILE A 246 5.74 -9.01 -6.02
C ILE A 246 5.62 -9.03 -4.50
N HIS A 247 5.89 -10.17 -3.87
CA HIS A 247 5.65 -10.37 -2.44
C HIS A 247 6.93 -10.81 -1.67
N PRO A 248 7.80 -9.86 -1.32
CA PRO A 248 8.79 -10.07 -0.26
C PRO A 248 8.07 -10.23 1.08
N LEU A 249 8.29 -11.36 1.75
CA LEU A 249 7.60 -11.72 2.98
C LEU A 249 8.60 -12.01 4.09
N MET A 250 8.58 -11.25 5.18
CA MET A 250 9.53 -11.41 6.31
C MET A 250 11.00 -11.34 5.87
N SER A 251 11.27 -10.56 4.84
CA SER A 251 12.59 -10.45 4.19
C SER A 251 13.27 -9.12 4.51
N GLU A 252 14.60 -9.08 4.40
CA GLU A 252 15.40 -7.89 4.70
C GLU A 252 16.43 -7.53 3.63
N ASP A 253 16.81 -6.25 3.59
CA ASP A 253 17.73 -5.67 2.61
C ASP A 253 17.21 -5.86 1.17
N ILE A 254 16.13 -5.15 0.84
CA ILE A 254 15.38 -5.32 -0.42
C ILE A 254 15.56 -4.09 -1.33
N ILE A 255 15.94 -4.32 -2.57
CA ILE A 255 15.99 -3.28 -3.61
C ILE A 255 15.07 -3.71 -4.76
N VAL A 256 14.06 -2.87 -5.04
CA VAL A 256 13.20 -2.97 -6.22
C VAL A 256 13.45 -1.73 -7.07
N ARG A 257 14.08 -1.91 -8.23
CA ARG A 257 14.54 -0.79 -9.07
C ARG A 257 14.09 -0.94 -10.52
N ASN A 258 13.48 0.10 -11.09
CA ASN A 258 13.09 0.12 -12.51
C ASN A 258 12.21 -1.07 -12.93
N VAL A 259 11.48 -1.66 -11.98
CA VAL A 259 10.60 -2.81 -12.22
C VAL A 259 9.25 -2.31 -12.73
N LYS A 260 8.64 -3.11 -13.60
CA LYS A 260 7.25 -2.90 -14.04
C LYS A 260 6.36 -4.02 -13.54
N ALA A 261 5.18 -3.67 -13.04
CA ALA A 261 4.09 -4.60 -12.77
C ALA A 261 2.87 -4.16 -13.58
N LEU A 262 2.42 -5.00 -14.51
CA LEU A 262 1.38 -4.69 -15.48
C LEU A 262 0.27 -5.75 -15.44
N ASN A 263 -0.84 -5.44 -14.78
CA ASN A 263 -1.99 -6.33 -14.66
C ASN A 263 -3.25 -5.63 -15.18
N PRO A 264 -4.21 -6.36 -15.79
CA PRO A 264 -5.47 -5.75 -16.20
C PRO A 264 -6.18 -5.08 -15.03
N GLU A 265 -6.84 -3.94 -15.27
CA GLU A 265 -7.63 -3.21 -14.26
C GLU A 265 -8.67 -4.10 -13.54
N TYR A 266 -9.25 -5.08 -14.24
CA TYR A 266 -10.20 -6.04 -13.63
C TYR A 266 -9.51 -7.22 -12.92
N GLY A 267 -8.18 -7.22 -12.82
CA GLY A 267 -7.38 -8.26 -12.21
C GLY A 267 -7.52 -8.28 -10.69
N GLN A 268 -8.29 -9.25 -10.18
CA GLN A 268 -8.55 -9.38 -8.75
C GLN A 268 -7.29 -9.68 -7.93
N ASN A 269 -7.04 -8.89 -6.88
CA ASN A 269 -5.90 -9.05 -5.97
C ASN A 269 -4.56 -9.05 -6.73
N THR A 270 -4.41 -8.17 -7.72
CA THR A 270 -3.19 -8.09 -8.53
C THR A 270 -2.30 -6.95 -8.09
N ASP A 271 -2.20 -6.75 -6.77
CA ASP A 271 -1.32 -5.78 -6.14
C ASP A 271 0.08 -5.81 -6.79
N ALA A 272 0.69 -4.64 -7.01
CA ALA A 272 1.98 -4.60 -7.71
C ALA A 272 3.13 -5.03 -6.80
N LEU A 273 3.20 -4.50 -5.57
CA LEU A 273 4.26 -4.77 -4.61
C LEU A 273 3.71 -4.84 -3.18
N ASP A 274 3.82 -6.01 -2.56
CA ASP A 274 3.41 -6.31 -1.18
C ASP A 274 4.65 -6.52 -0.29
N LEU A 275 5.04 -5.48 0.43
CA LEU A 275 6.11 -5.56 1.44
C LEU A 275 5.49 -5.97 2.77
N GLU A 276 5.52 -7.28 3.06
CA GLU A 276 4.92 -7.83 4.26
C GLU A 276 5.95 -8.23 5.33
N SER A 277 5.89 -7.56 6.50
CA SER A 277 6.82 -7.79 7.61
C SER A 277 8.30 -7.65 7.22
N CYS A 278 8.62 -6.72 6.31
CA CYS A 278 9.96 -6.55 5.74
C CYS A 278 10.80 -5.47 6.43
N ARG A 279 12.12 -5.55 6.32
CA ARG A 279 13.04 -4.58 6.95
C ARG A 279 14.10 -4.08 5.98
N ASN A 280 14.35 -2.77 5.98
CA ASN A 280 15.40 -2.11 5.20
C ASN A 280 15.21 -2.32 3.69
N GLY A 281 14.72 -1.29 2.98
CA GLY A 281 14.64 -1.40 1.53
C GLY A 281 14.48 -0.10 0.76
N ILE A 282 14.68 -0.22 -0.55
CA ILE A 282 14.55 0.84 -1.54
C ILE A 282 13.60 0.36 -2.64
N VAL A 283 12.58 1.15 -2.93
CA VAL A 283 11.75 1.01 -4.13
C VAL A 283 11.96 2.27 -4.97
N GLU A 284 12.52 2.15 -6.16
CA GLU A 284 12.82 3.32 -6.98
C GLU A 284 12.65 3.13 -8.48
N GLY A 285 12.21 4.18 -9.19
CA GLY A 285 12.13 4.18 -10.65
C GLY A 285 11.08 3.23 -11.23
N CYS A 286 10.15 2.73 -10.42
CA CYS A 286 9.22 1.68 -10.85
C CYS A 286 8.00 2.27 -11.61
N THR A 287 7.32 1.40 -12.35
CA THR A 287 6.06 1.73 -13.03
C THR A 287 5.02 0.65 -12.76
N PHE A 288 3.90 1.03 -12.15
CA PHE A 288 2.85 0.10 -11.78
C PHE A 288 1.52 0.48 -12.44
N ASP A 289 0.85 -0.52 -12.99
CA ASP A 289 -0.48 -0.40 -13.61
C ASP A 289 -1.21 -1.73 -13.38
N VAL A 290 -2.08 -1.79 -12.39
CA VAL A 290 -2.57 -3.05 -11.80
C VAL A 290 -4.03 -2.98 -11.39
N GLY A 291 -4.68 -4.14 -11.19
CA GLY A 291 -6.10 -4.22 -10.82
C GLY A 291 -6.40 -4.09 -9.34
N ASP A 292 -5.39 -3.91 -8.47
CA ASP A 292 -5.57 -3.65 -7.05
C ASP A 292 -4.56 -2.58 -6.58
N ASP A 293 -4.11 -2.59 -5.33
CA ASP A 293 -3.18 -1.58 -4.80
C ASP A 293 -1.77 -1.65 -5.43
N ALA A 294 -1.08 -0.52 -5.60
CA ALA A 294 0.26 -0.51 -6.21
C ALA A 294 1.38 -0.78 -5.22
N ILE A 295 1.59 0.11 -4.23
CA ILE A 295 2.67 -0.03 -3.24
C ILE A 295 2.03 -0.33 -1.88
N CYS A 296 2.00 -1.61 -1.51
CA CYS A 296 1.37 -2.14 -0.32
C CYS A 296 2.37 -2.41 0.80
N ILE A 297 2.21 -1.70 1.92
CA ILE A 297 2.92 -1.99 3.18
C ILE A 297 2.00 -2.83 4.08
N LYS A 298 2.43 -4.06 4.38
CA LYS A 298 1.69 -5.03 5.21
C LYS A 298 2.58 -5.60 6.32
N SER A 299 2.02 -6.24 7.32
CA SER A 299 2.72 -6.86 8.45
C SER A 299 1.88 -7.88 9.19
N GLY A 300 1.13 -8.69 8.45
CA GLY A 300 0.25 -9.72 9.01
C GLY A 300 -1.13 -9.19 9.43
N ARG A 301 -2.05 -10.13 9.66
CA ARG A 301 -3.46 -9.83 9.96
C ARG A 301 -3.88 -10.36 11.32
N ASP A 302 -4.62 -9.52 12.03
CA ASP A 302 -5.27 -9.78 13.31
C ASP A 302 -4.35 -10.47 14.32
N GLU A 303 -4.86 -11.47 15.05
CA GLU A 303 -4.14 -12.16 16.12
C GLU A 303 -2.82 -12.78 15.62
N GLN A 304 -2.80 -13.39 14.44
CA GLN A 304 -1.59 -13.99 13.89
C GLN A 304 -0.53 -12.94 13.55
N GLY A 305 -0.93 -11.81 12.95
CA GLY A 305 -0.02 -10.70 12.70
C GLY A 305 0.53 -10.07 13.99
N ARG A 306 -0.32 -9.92 15.03
CA ARG A 306 0.12 -9.45 16.34
C ARG A 306 1.11 -10.40 17.01
N LYS A 307 0.83 -11.71 16.99
CA LYS A 307 1.73 -12.75 17.52
C LYS A 307 3.06 -12.80 16.77
N ARG A 308 3.03 -12.61 15.44
CA ARG A 308 4.25 -12.51 14.62
C ARG A 308 5.10 -11.33 15.08
N GLY A 309 4.49 -10.17 15.34
CA GLY A 309 5.17 -9.01 15.93
C GLY A 309 6.29 -8.42 15.05
N LEU A 310 6.24 -8.67 13.73
CA LEU A 310 7.21 -8.18 12.75
C LEU A 310 6.61 -7.04 11.93
N PRO A 311 6.99 -5.77 12.18
CA PRO A 311 6.53 -4.66 11.36
C PRO A 311 7.21 -4.66 10.00
N THR A 312 6.61 -3.95 9.03
CA THR A 312 7.38 -3.46 7.88
C THR A 312 8.01 -2.13 8.23
N GLU A 313 9.34 -2.04 8.17
CA GLU A 313 10.06 -0.85 8.61
C GLU A 313 11.30 -0.50 7.79
N ASN A 314 11.68 0.78 7.82
CA ASN A 314 12.91 1.32 7.23
C ASN A 314 12.92 1.25 5.70
N PHE A 315 11.97 1.91 5.04
CA PHE A 315 11.87 1.93 3.57
C PHE A 315 12.01 3.32 2.97
N ILE A 316 12.72 3.42 1.84
CA ILE A 316 12.74 4.57 0.94
C ILE A 316 11.98 4.19 -0.32
N ILE A 317 10.97 4.95 -0.69
CA ILE A 317 10.16 4.74 -1.89
C ILE A 317 10.19 6.03 -2.68
N ARG A 318 10.71 6.01 -3.91
CA ARG A 318 10.88 7.26 -4.66
C ARG A 318 10.86 7.13 -6.18
N ASN A 319 10.59 8.23 -6.87
CA ASN A 319 10.68 8.32 -8.33
C ASN A 319 9.84 7.23 -9.04
N THR A 320 8.67 6.91 -8.49
CA THR A 320 7.80 5.84 -8.97
C THR A 320 6.52 6.43 -9.53
N THR A 321 6.06 5.91 -10.66
CA THR A 321 4.78 6.30 -11.29
C THR A 321 3.80 5.14 -11.20
N VAL A 322 2.59 5.44 -10.73
CA VAL A 322 1.47 4.51 -10.67
C VAL A 322 0.37 5.03 -11.59
N TYR A 323 -0.10 4.16 -12.47
CA TYR A 323 -1.27 4.37 -13.32
C TYR A 323 -2.52 3.85 -12.63
N HIS A 324 -3.33 3.00 -13.28
CA HIS A 324 -4.50 2.43 -12.62
C HIS A 324 -4.05 1.54 -11.44
N ALA A 325 -4.69 1.73 -10.29
CA ALA A 325 -4.55 0.92 -9.07
C ALA A 325 -5.63 1.35 -8.05
N HIS A 326 -6.00 0.48 -7.12
CA HIS A 326 -6.89 0.83 -6.00
C HIS A 326 -6.28 1.86 -5.02
N GLY A 327 -4.94 1.96 -5.01
CA GLY A 327 -4.21 2.91 -4.19
C GLY A 327 -2.78 3.10 -4.70
N GLY A 328 -2.33 4.35 -4.79
CA GLY A 328 -0.96 4.68 -5.22
C GLY A 328 0.09 4.24 -4.21
N PHE A 329 -0.01 4.74 -2.97
CA PHE A 329 0.76 4.26 -1.83
C PHE A 329 -0.17 3.87 -0.69
N VAL A 330 -0.02 2.65 -0.20
CA VAL A 330 -0.97 2.00 0.69
C VAL A 330 -0.30 1.42 1.92
N ILE A 331 -0.87 1.67 3.09
CA ILE A 331 -0.55 0.92 4.32
C ILE A 331 -1.79 0.18 4.78
N GLY A 332 -1.67 -1.14 4.91
CA GLY A 332 -2.73 -2.04 5.38
C GLY A 332 -3.41 -2.86 4.27
N SER A 333 -4.51 -3.56 4.56
CA SER A 333 -5.23 -3.54 5.85
C SER A 333 -4.55 -4.40 6.90
N GLU A 334 -3.70 -5.32 6.44
CA GLU A 334 -2.95 -6.29 7.21
C GLU A 334 -1.75 -5.59 7.84
N MET A 335 -1.95 -4.78 8.88
CA MET A 335 -0.91 -3.96 9.53
C MET A 335 -0.66 -4.34 11.00
N SER A 336 -1.03 -5.55 11.40
CA SER A 336 -1.08 -5.98 12.79
C SER A 336 0.29 -6.06 13.48
N GLY A 337 1.37 -6.33 12.73
CA GLY A 337 2.75 -6.25 13.22
C GLY A 337 3.29 -4.81 13.28
N GLY A 338 2.57 -3.84 12.71
CA GLY A 338 2.93 -2.43 12.62
C GLY A 338 3.64 -2.03 11.32
N ALA A 339 3.80 -0.72 11.11
CA ALA A 339 4.60 -0.17 10.02
C ALA A 339 5.27 1.14 10.45
N ARG A 340 6.57 1.32 10.18
CA ARG A 340 7.27 2.54 10.63
C ARG A 340 8.53 2.92 9.88
N ASN A 341 8.90 4.19 9.98
CA ASN A 341 10.11 4.75 9.38
C ASN A 341 10.12 4.54 7.85
N ILE A 342 9.08 5.06 7.19
CA ILE A 342 8.89 4.93 5.74
C ILE A 342 8.92 6.32 5.13
N TYR A 343 9.76 6.49 4.10
CA TYR A 343 10.01 7.73 3.41
C TYR A 343 9.56 7.58 1.96
N VAL A 344 8.55 8.36 1.55
CA VAL A 344 7.99 8.33 0.20
C VAL A 344 8.24 9.69 -0.45
N SER A 345 8.89 9.73 -1.62
CA SER A 345 9.11 11.01 -2.32
C SER A 345 9.10 10.96 -3.83
N ASN A 346 8.66 12.05 -4.47
CA ASN A 346 8.66 12.19 -5.92
C ASN A 346 7.86 11.07 -6.61
N VAL A 347 6.57 10.95 -6.29
CA VAL A 347 5.69 9.92 -6.83
C VAL A 347 4.53 10.53 -7.60
N ASN A 348 4.13 9.86 -8.68
CA ASN A 348 3.00 10.26 -9.51
C ASN A 348 1.90 9.21 -9.41
N PHE A 349 0.66 9.63 -9.14
CA PHE A 349 -0.52 8.76 -9.15
C PHE A 349 -1.52 9.26 -10.20
N ILE A 350 -1.68 8.49 -11.27
CA ILE A 350 -2.41 8.93 -12.48
C ILE A 350 -3.53 7.94 -12.75
N GLY A 351 -4.76 8.28 -12.36
CA GLY A 351 -5.91 7.40 -12.51
C GLY A 351 -6.00 6.29 -11.46
N THR A 352 -5.27 6.39 -10.34
CA THR A 352 -5.51 5.50 -9.19
C THR A 352 -6.85 5.85 -8.54
N ASP A 353 -7.56 4.85 -8.02
CA ASP A 353 -8.81 5.07 -7.28
C ASP A 353 -8.61 5.98 -6.06
N VAL A 354 -7.49 5.78 -5.37
CA VAL A 354 -7.07 6.55 -4.20
C VAL A 354 -5.59 6.93 -4.36
N GLY A 355 -5.22 8.12 -3.90
CA GLY A 355 -3.81 8.54 -3.87
C GLY A 355 -3.05 7.86 -2.72
N LEU A 356 -3.04 8.52 -1.56
CA LEU A 356 -2.43 8.02 -0.33
C LEU A 356 -3.48 7.33 0.55
N ARG A 357 -3.32 6.02 0.79
CA ARG A 357 -4.35 5.17 1.41
C ARG A 357 -3.84 4.49 2.69
N PHE A 358 -4.43 4.82 3.83
CA PHE A 358 -4.12 4.17 5.11
C PHE A 358 -5.37 3.48 5.63
N LYS A 359 -5.36 2.15 5.66
CA LYS A 359 -6.53 1.31 5.94
C LYS A 359 -6.29 0.38 7.12
N THR A 360 -7.20 0.39 8.08
CA THR A 360 -7.24 -0.57 9.20
C THR A 360 -8.66 -0.75 9.71
N THR A 361 -8.86 -1.69 10.62
CA THR A 361 -10.13 -1.91 11.31
C THR A 361 -9.88 -2.52 12.69
N ARG A 362 -10.89 -2.46 13.57
CA ARG A 362 -10.83 -3.13 14.87
C ARG A 362 -10.59 -4.62 14.68
N GLY A 363 -9.78 -5.20 15.57
CA GLY A 363 -9.29 -6.57 15.45
C GLY A 363 -7.89 -6.64 14.84
N ARG A 364 -7.43 -5.63 14.09
CA ARG A 364 -6.05 -5.60 13.55
C ARG A 364 -5.01 -5.39 14.66
N GLY A 365 -5.23 -4.41 15.53
CA GLY A 365 -4.19 -3.92 16.44
C GLY A 365 -3.06 -3.23 15.68
N GLY A 366 -1.84 -3.28 16.22
CA GLY A 366 -0.66 -2.71 15.56
C GLY A 366 -0.62 -1.18 15.54
N VAL A 367 0.54 -0.64 15.18
CA VAL A 367 0.78 0.81 15.11
C VAL A 367 1.44 1.15 13.78
N VAL A 368 0.89 2.15 13.08
CA VAL A 368 1.55 2.81 11.96
C VAL A 368 2.09 4.16 12.45
N GLU A 369 3.40 4.35 12.39
CA GLU A 369 4.01 5.62 12.80
C GLU A 369 5.30 6.00 12.09
N ASN A 370 5.65 7.30 12.13
CA ASN A 370 6.84 7.84 11.50
C ASN A 370 6.84 7.56 9.98
N ILE A 371 5.79 8.05 9.31
CA ILE A 371 5.65 7.99 7.87
C ILE A 371 5.85 9.41 7.32
N PHE A 372 6.77 9.55 6.36
CA PHE A 372 7.18 10.82 5.79
C PHE A 372 6.95 10.79 4.29
N ILE A 373 6.12 11.68 3.77
CA ILE A 373 5.69 11.70 2.38
C ILE A 373 5.90 13.11 1.83
N GLU A 374 6.60 13.25 0.70
CA GLU A 374 6.80 14.55 0.07
C GLU A 374 6.79 14.50 -1.47
N ASN A 375 6.38 15.60 -2.12
CA ASN A 375 6.40 15.74 -3.58
C ASN A 375 5.54 14.65 -4.26
N VAL A 376 4.22 14.79 -4.11
CA VAL A 376 3.24 13.86 -4.66
C VAL A 376 2.35 14.60 -5.65
N ASP A 377 2.33 14.11 -6.89
CA ASP A 377 1.46 14.65 -7.94
C ASP A 377 0.38 13.62 -8.30
N MET A 378 -0.88 14.06 -8.28
CA MET A 378 -2.04 13.20 -8.52
C MET A 378 -2.92 13.78 -9.62
N LYS A 379 -3.46 12.91 -10.48
CA LYS A 379 -4.39 13.29 -11.54
C LYS A 379 -5.51 12.26 -11.67
N ASP A 380 -6.73 12.75 -11.84
CA ASP A 380 -7.92 11.96 -12.15
C ASP A 380 -8.19 10.86 -11.11
N ILE A 381 -8.25 11.22 -9.82
CA ILE A 381 -8.48 10.29 -8.70
C ILE A 381 -9.99 10.12 -8.46
N PRO A 382 -10.62 8.97 -8.77
CA PRO A 382 -12.06 8.79 -8.59
C PRO A 382 -12.53 8.83 -7.13
N GLY A 383 -11.67 8.45 -6.18
CA GLY A 383 -11.94 8.40 -4.74
C GLY A 383 -11.24 9.52 -3.95
N GLN A 384 -10.51 9.16 -2.90
CA GLN A 384 -9.85 10.14 -2.03
C GLN A 384 -8.41 10.41 -2.47
N ALA A 385 -7.99 11.68 -2.49
CA ALA A 385 -6.58 12.00 -2.70
C ALA A 385 -5.74 11.52 -1.51
N ILE A 386 -6.21 11.78 -0.28
CA ILE A 386 -5.59 11.32 0.97
C ILE A 386 -6.66 10.76 1.90
N ILE A 387 -6.52 9.51 2.32
CA ILE A 387 -7.44 8.84 3.24
C ILE A 387 -6.71 8.13 4.38
N PHE A 388 -7.19 8.38 5.60
CA PHE A 388 -6.93 7.57 6.78
C PHE A 388 -8.25 7.03 7.31
N ASP A 389 -8.41 5.70 7.32
CA ASP A 389 -9.67 5.06 7.68
C ASP A 389 -9.45 3.83 8.57
N MET A 390 -10.04 3.90 9.77
CA MET A 390 -10.04 2.81 10.75
C MET A 390 -11.34 1.96 10.72
N TYR A 391 -12.16 2.10 9.67
CA TYR A 391 -13.37 1.31 9.41
C TYR A 391 -13.30 0.54 8.08
N TYR A 392 -12.13 0.01 7.72
CA TYR A 392 -11.97 -0.76 6.50
C TYR A 392 -12.90 -1.99 6.45
N MET A 393 -13.48 -2.27 5.28
CA MET A 393 -14.49 -3.31 5.06
C MET A 393 -14.16 -4.31 3.92
N ALA A 394 -12.91 -4.43 3.48
CA ALA A 394 -12.51 -5.35 2.40
C ALA A 394 -13.35 -5.22 1.12
N LYS A 395 -13.53 -3.97 0.66
CA LYS A 395 -14.25 -3.60 -0.56
C LYS A 395 -13.42 -2.67 -1.44
N ASP A 396 -13.80 -2.58 -2.71
CA ASP A 396 -13.26 -1.62 -3.66
C ASP A 396 -13.35 -0.20 -3.05
N PRO A 397 -12.30 0.63 -3.21
CA PRO A 397 -12.29 1.99 -2.65
C PRO A 397 -13.35 2.90 -3.27
N VAL A 398 -13.69 2.66 -4.54
CA VAL A 398 -14.75 3.34 -5.27
C VAL A 398 -15.97 2.42 -5.28
N PRO A 399 -17.07 2.81 -4.61
CA PRO A 399 -18.25 1.97 -4.53
C PRO A 399 -18.77 1.61 -5.92
N LEU A 400 -19.05 0.33 -6.13
CA LEU A 400 -19.69 -0.13 -7.37
C LEU A 400 -21.17 0.26 -7.37
N ALA A 401 -21.78 0.32 -8.55
CA ALA A 401 -23.21 0.65 -8.69
C ALA A 401 -24.08 -0.30 -7.84
N GLY A 402 -24.93 0.29 -6.97
CA GLY A 402 -25.80 -0.44 -6.06
C GLY A 402 -25.18 -0.80 -4.70
N GLU A 403 -23.89 -0.52 -4.50
CA GLU A 403 -23.27 -0.66 -3.18
C GLU A 403 -23.64 0.51 -2.26
N SER A 404 -23.78 0.21 -0.96
CA SER A 404 -24.06 1.23 0.04
C SER A 404 -22.86 2.15 0.20
N THR A 405 -23.10 3.45 0.07
CA THR A 405 -22.16 4.52 0.41
C THR A 405 -22.42 5.09 1.81
N ALA A 406 -23.25 4.42 2.62
CA ALA A 406 -23.58 4.88 3.95
C ALA A 406 -22.31 4.87 4.83
N PRO A 407 -22.06 5.94 5.61
CA PRO A 407 -20.98 5.94 6.58
C PRO A 407 -21.12 4.77 7.58
N PRO A 408 -20.01 4.21 8.07
CA PRO A 408 -20.08 3.20 9.12
C PRO A 408 -20.66 3.80 10.40
N VAL A 409 -21.25 2.95 11.24
CA VAL A 409 -21.70 3.35 12.58
C VAL A 409 -20.47 3.65 13.45
N ILE A 410 -20.39 4.87 13.95
CA ILE A 410 -19.28 5.34 14.80
C ILE A 410 -19.69 5.20 16.26
N GLU A 411 -19.41 4.02 16.83
CA GLU A 411 -19.58 3.73 18.26
C GLU A 411 -18.23 3.61 18.95
N ALA A 412 -18.17 3.99 20.24
CA ALA A 412 -17.01 3.78 21.09
C ALA A 412 -16.97 2.33 21.58
N LYS A 413 -15.78 1.73 21.64
CA LYS A 413 -15.56 0.39 22.21
C LYS A 413 -14.47 0.41 23.28
N PRO A 414 -14.41 -0.60 24.18
CA PRO A 414 -13.27 -0.78 25.06
C PRO A 414 -11.97 -0.94 24.27
N LEU A 415 -10.87 -0.43 24.82
CA LEU A 415 -9.54 -0.65 24.27
C LEU A 415 -9.08 -2.09 24.51
N ASP A 416 -8.47 -2.69 23.50
CA ASP A 416 -7.82 -3.99 23.56
C ASP A 416 -6.60 -4.04 22.64
N GLU A 417 -5.89 -5.18 22.61
CA GLU A 417 -4.74 -5.39 21.71
C GLU A 417 -5.11 -5.33 20.22
N GLY A 418 -6.40 -5.53 19.88
CA GLY A 418 -6.94 -5.46 18.53
C GLY A 418 -7.29 -4.03 18.10
N THR A 419 -7.12 -3.03 18.96
CA THR A 419 -7.39 -1.63 18.65
C THR A 419 -6.20 -1.00 17.90
N PRO A 420 -6.32 -0.67 16.60
CA PRO A 420 -5.20 -0.15 15.82
C PRO A 420 -4.91 1.32 16.10
N GLN A 421 -3.75 1.82 15.67
CA GLN A 421 -3.43 3.25 15.77
C GLN A 421 -2.61 3.76 14.58
N PHE A 422 -3.00 4.91 14.04
CA PHE A 422 -2.24 5.72 13.09
C PHE A 422 -1.74 6.98 13.78
N ARG A 423 -0.42 7.20 13.80
CA ARG A 423 0.18 8.39 14.42
C ARG A 423 1.42 8.91 13.71
N LYS A 424 1.76 10.19 13.88
CA LYS A 424 3.04 10.78 13.42
C LYS A 424 3.28 10.55 11.93
N ILE A 425 2.36 11.06 11.12
CA ILE A 425 2.43 10.98 9.65
C ILE A 425 2.54 12.40 9.10
N GLN A 426 3.60 12.63 8.32
CA GLN A 426 3.92 13.93 7.75
C GLN A 426 3.84 13.87 6.22
N ILE A 427 3.04 14.75 5.64
CA ILE A 427 2.82 14.84 4.20
C ILE A 427 3.13 16.27 3.76
N ARG A 428 3.94 16.47 2.72
CA ARG A 428 4.32 17.81 2.23
C ARG A 428 4.28 17.88 0.71
N ASN A 429 4.04 19.06 0.15
CA ASN A 429 4.14 19.32 -1.28
C ASN A 429 3.29 18.35 -2.10
N VAL A 430 1.97 18.48 -2.00
CA VAL A 430 1.01 17.61 -2.70
C VAL A 430 0.17 18.43 -3.68
N THR A 431 0.12 17.99 -4.94
CA THR A 431 -0.79 18.54 -5.95
C THR A 431 -1.76 17.46 -6.38
N CYS A 432 -3.06 17.74 -6.34
CA CYS A 432 -4.08 16.84 -6.85
C CYS A 432 -5.02 17.59 -7.80
N ASN A 433 -5.08 17.13 -9.04
CA ASN A 433 -6.03 17.59 -10.05
C ASN A 433 -7.14 16.55 -10.22
N GLY A 434 -8.21 16.73 -9.44
CA GLY A 434 -9.40 15.88 -9.48
C GLY A 434 -9.36 14.76 -8.43
N ALA A 435 -10.24 14.87 -7.43
CA ALA A 435 -10.56 13.85 -6.43
C ALA A 435 -12.05 13.90 -6.04
N GLU A 436 -12.65 12.81 -5.56
CA GLU A 436 -13.96 12.88 -4.89
C GLU A 436 -13.84 13.64 -3.56
N THR A 437 -12.86 13.28 -2.72
CA THR A 437 -12.58 14.01 -1.46
C THR A 437 -11.10 14.35 -1.39
N ALA A 438 -10.78 15.58 -1.02
CA ALA A 438 -9.39 16.03 -0.87
C ALA A 438 -8.70 15.28 0.28
N ILE A 439 -9.25 15.35 1.49
CA ILE A 439 -8.67 14.70 2.68
C ILE A 439 -9.79 14.08 3.50
N MET A 440 -9.67 12.78 3.79
CA MET A 440 -10.54 12.09 4.73
C MET A 440 -9.73 11.49 5.88
N VAL A 441 -10.11 11.83 7.11
CA VAL A 441 -9.59 11.25 8.35
C VAL A 441 -10.76 10.69 9.14
N ARG A 442 -10.77 9.38 9.39
CA ARG A 442 -11.80 8.70 10.17
C ARG A 442 -11.18 7.73 11.17
N GLY A 443 -11.05 8.19 12.41
CA GLY A 443 -10.53 7.40 13.53
C GLY A 443 -11.61 6.73 14.37
N LEU A 444 -11.21 6.10 15.47
CA LEU A 444 -12.13 5.48 16.43
C LEU A 444 -12.35 6.40 17.62
N PRO A 445 -13.55 6.45 18.22
CA PRO A 445 -13.79 7.26 19.43
C PRO A 445 -12.84 6.96 20.59
N GLU A 446 -12.51 5.69 20.80
CA GLU A 446 -11.61 5.23 21.86
C GLU A 446 -10.12 5.36 21.49
N MET A 447 -9.80 5.44 20.20
CA MET A 447 -8.43 5.56 19.68
C MET A 447 -8.41 6.47 18.46
N PRO A 448 -8.48 7.80 18.66
CA PRO A 448 -8.46 8.76 17.57
C PRO A 448 -7.19 8.65 16.73
N ILE A 449 -7.30 8.87 15.42
CA ILE A 449 -6.14 9.09 14.56
C ILE A 449 -5.41 10.33 15.07
N LYS A 450 -4.08 10.26 15.21
CA LYS A 450 -3.35 11.35 15.87
C LYS A 450 -2.11 11.85 15.16
N ASP A 451 -1.71 13.09 15.44
CA ASP A 451 -0.43 13.67 15.02
C ASP A 451 -0.18 13.54 13.49
N ILE A 452 -1.16 13.96 12.69
CA ILE A 452 -1.04 14.01 11.22
C ILE A 452 -0.79 15.46 10.79
N SER A 453 0.24 15.69 9.99
CA SER A 453 0.54 17.02 9.44
C SER A 453 0.57 17.00 7.91
N ILE A 454 -0.16 17.91 7.28
CA ILE A 454 -0.12 18.13 5.83
C ILE A 454 0.27 19.59 5.57
N GLU A 455 1.38 19.81 4.87
CA GLU A 455 1.92 21.14 4.58
C GLU A 455 2.09 21.37 3.07
N ASN A 456 1.74 22.58 2.60
CA ASN A 456 1.89 22.98 1.20
C ASN A 456 1.18 22.01 0.23
N ALA A 457 -0.15 22.06 0.19
CA ALA A 457 -0.92 21.21 -0.72
C ALA A 457 -1.93 22.03 -1.54
N VAL A 458 -2.18 21.62 -2.78
CA VAL A 458 -3.23 22.16 -3.66
C VAL A 458 -4.10 21.02 -4.14
N LEU A 459 -5.35 20.98 -3.68
CA LEU A 459 -6.24 19.82 -3.87
C LEU A 459 -7.53 20.28 -4.56
N GLN A 460 -7.72 19.87 -5.81
CA GLN A 460 -8.96 20.05 -6.57
C GLN A 460 -9.85 18.82 -6.38
N SER A 461 -11.07 19.00 -5.87
CA SER A 461 -11.93 17.87 -5.50
C SER A 461 -13.42 18.20 -5.52
N LYS A 462 -14.28 17.20 -5.31
CA LYS A 462 -15.70 17.46 -5.01
C LYS A 462 -15.88 17.92 -3.58
N LYS A 463 -15.36 17.18 -2.60
CA LYS A 463 -15.42 17.49 -1.16
C LYS A 463 -14.05 17.93 -0.65
N GLY A 464 -14.02 18.87 0.29
CA GLY A 464 -12.79 19.34 0.92
C GLY A 464 -12.28 18.40 2.01
N LEU A 465 -12.16 18.90 3.24
CA LEU A 465 -11.71 18.12 4.40
C LEU A 465 -12.89 17.46 5.10
N VAL A 466 -12.77 16.17 5.41
CA VAL A 466 -13.62 15.44 6.35
C VAL A 466 -12.76 14.84 7.46
N CYS A 467 -12.94 15.29 8.71
CA CYS A 467 -12.13 14.91 9.85
C CYS A 467 -13.00 14.45 11.02
N ILE A 468 -12.94 13.17 11.34
CA ILE A 468 -13.83 12.50 12.30
C ILE A 468 -12.99 11.65 13.27
N GLU A 469 -13.21 11.83 14.58
CA GLU A 469 -12.47 11.15 15.66
C GLU A 469 -10.94 11.24 15.48
N ALA A 470 -10.42 12.47 15.46
CA ALA A 470 -9.00 12.73 15.28
C ALA A 470 -8.44 13.67 16.36
N SER A 471 -7.13 13.61 16.61
CA SER A 471 -6.44 14.49 17.56
C SER A 471 -5.11 14.99 17.03
N GLY A 472 -4.83 16.30 17.11
CA GLY A 472 -3.52 16.81 16.69
C GLY A 472 -3.31 16.83 15.18
N ILE A 473 -4.39 17.05 14.41
CA ILE A 473 -4.32 17.19 12.96
C ILE A 473 -3.90 18.63 12.61
N LYS A 474 -2.88 18.78 11.77
CA LYS A 474 -2.32 20.08 11.36
C LYS A 474 -2.31 20.22 9.85
N LEU A 475 -3.09 21.15 9.32
CA LEU A 475 -3.02 21.55 7.91
C LEU A 475 -2.37 22.94 7.84
N LYS A 476 -1.31 23.09 7.05
CA LYS A 476 -0.60 24.36 6.87
C LYS A 476 -0.41 24.69 5.40
N ASN A 477 -0.80 25.89 4.99
CA ASN A 477 -0.71 26.34 3.59
C ASN A 477 -1.41 25.37 2.61
N VAL A 478 -2.59 24.88 2.97
CA VAL A 478 -3.38 23.95 2.14
C VAL A 478 -4.45 24.72 1.37
N THR A 479 -4.52 24.50 0.06
CA THR A 479 -5.53 25.07 -0.83
C THR A 479 -6.55 23.99 -1.18
N LEU A 480 -7.79 24.15 -0.70
CA LEU A 480 -8.92 23.25 -0.94
C LEU A 480 -9.85 23.83 -2.00
N LEU A 481 -9.70 23.41 -3.24
CA LEU A 481 -10.53 23.82 -4.38
C LEU A 481 -11.70 22.86 -4.55
N SER A 482 -12.53 22.72 -3.51
CA SER A 482 -13.70 21.84 -3.53
C SER A 482 -14.88 22.48 -4.26
N THR A 483 -15.61 21.70 -5.06
CA THR A 483 -16.82 22.16 -5.75
C THR A 483 -18.06 22.10 -4.85
N GLN A 484 -18.12 21.15 -3.92
CA GLN A 484 -19.06 21.17 -2.80
C GLN A 484 -18.49 22.02 -1.68
N THR A 485 -19.26 23.02 -1.25
CA THR A 485 -18.80 24.04 -0.30
C THR A 485 -19.70 24.16 0.94
N LEU A 486 -20.57 23.16 1.18
CA LEU A 486 -21.47 23.09 2.35
C LEU A 486 -21.23 21.80 3.16
N PRO A 487 -20.10 21.66 3.87
CA PRO A 487 -19.01 22.63 4.07
C PRO A 487 -17.78 22.39 3.18
N VAL A 488 -16.81 23.32 3.20
CA VAL A 488 -15.45 23.08 2.69
C VAL A 488 -14.65 22.19 3.66
N MET A 489 -14.81 22.40 4.97
CA MET A 489 -14.14 21.61 6.01
C MET A 489 -15.14 21.12 7.05
N GLU A 490 -15.13 19.83 7.34
CA GLU A 490 -15.93 19.21 8.39
C GLU A 490 -15.03 18.61 9.48
N VAL A 491 -15.29 18.98 10.73
CA VAL A 491 -14.59 18.51 11.91
C VAL A 491 -15.62 17.95 12.91
N GLN A 492 -15.56 16.67 13.19
CA GLN A 492 -16.50 15.97 14.08
C GLN A 492 -15.74 15.21 15.18
N ASN A 493 -16.17 15.39 16.43
CA ASN A 493 -15.60 14.73 17.62
C ASN A 493 -14.06 14.76 17.67
N SER A 494 -13.45 15.84 17.18
CA SER A 494 -12.01 15.91 16.96
C SER A 494 -11.37 17.02 17.80
N GLN A 495 -10.14 16.79 18.23
CA GLN A 495 -9.46 17.61 19.22
C GLN A 495 -8.12 18.14 18.72
N ASN A 496 -7.67 19.29 19.21
CA ASN A 496 -6.35 19.86 18.89
C ASN A 496 -6.11 20.00 17.37
N ILE A 497 -7.11 20.49 16.64
CA ILE A 497 -7.04 20.64 15.19
C ILE A 497 -6.48 22.02 14.85
N THR A 498 -5.43 22.09 14.03
CA THR A 498 -4.85 23.36 13.57
C THR A 498 -4.97 23.47 12.05
N LEU A 499 -5.67 24.50 11.60
CA LEU A 499 -5.89 24.84 10.21
C LEU A 499 -5.27 26.22 9.97
N ASP A 500 -4.05 26.26 9.42
CA ASP A 500 -3.22 27.47 9.31
C ASP A 500 -2.96 27.83 7.84
N GLY A 501 -3.39 29.02 7.41
CA GLY A 501 -3.19 29.47 6.04
C GLY A 501 -3.99 28.67 5.01
N ILE A 502 -5.21 28.27 5.35
CA ILE A 502 -6.09 27.55 4.42
C ILE A 502 -6.58 28.51 3.35
N ARG A 503 -6.48 28.08 2.09
CA ARG A 503 -7.10 28.76 0.94
C ARG A 503 -8.22 27.90 0.41
N TYR A 504 -9.28 28.52 -0.09
CA TYR A 504 -10.45 27.82 -0.60
C TYR A 504 -11.13 28.65 -1.69
N THR A 505 -12.04 28.03 -2.43
CA THR A 505 -12.80 28.71 -3.49
C THR A 505 -13.62 29.88 -2.93
N PRO A 506 -13.43 31.12 -3.42
CA PRO A 506 -14.24 32.26 -3.00
C PRO A 506 -15.73 32.04 -3.26
N GLY A 507 -16.58 32.55 -2.38
CA GLY A 507 -18.04 32.39 -2.45
C GLY A 507 -18.56 31.07 -1.86
N ALA A 508 -17.72 30.26 -1.21
CA ALA A 508 -18.11 29.03 -0.53
C ALA A 508 -19.32 29.22 0.39
N GLU A 509 -20.29 28.29 0.37
CA GLU A 509 -21.51 28.38 1.19
C GLU A 509 -21.20 28.35 2.69
N LEU A 510 -20.37 27.42 3.13
CA LEU A 510 -19.93 27.24 4.50
C LEU A 510 -18.45 26.82 4.54
N LEU A 511 -17.59 27.66 5.13
CA LEU A 511 -16.17 27.33 5.23
C LEU A 511 -15.93 26.13 6.16
N MET A 512 -16.45 26.16 7.39
CA MET A 512 -16.19 25.08 8.36
C MET A 512 -17.43 24.69 9.17
N ARG A 513 -17.70 23.39 9.26
CA ARG A 513 -18.66 22.81 10.19
C ARG A 513 -17.92 22.09 11.31
N VAL A 514 -18.30 22.37 12.56
CA VAL A 514 -17.79 21.67 13.74
C VAL A 514 -18.94 21.03 14.52
N THR A 515 -18.92 19.71 14.66
CA THR A 515 -19.97 18.91 15.32
C THR A 515 -19.41 17.95 16.36
N GLY A 516 -20.28 17.38 17.18
CA GLY A 516 -19.92 16.36 18.16
C GLY A 516 -19.44 16.94 19.51
N ASP A 517 -19.94 16.37 20.60
CA ASP A 517 -19.69 16.85 21.97
C ASP A 517 -18.25 16.67 22.45
N ARG A 518 -17.44 15.87 21.74
CA ARG A 518 -16.00 15.72 22.00
C ARG A 518 -15.11 16.68 21.22
N SER A 519 -15.68 17.55 20.37
CA SER A 519 -14.89 18.52 19.61
C SER A 519 -14.32 19.62 20.50
N LYS A 520 -12.99 19.80 20.46
CA LYS A 520 -12.26 20.73 21.33
C LYS A 520 -11.02 21.31 20.65
N ASP A 521 -10.63 22.52 21.02
CA ASP A 521 -9.34 23.11 20.65
C ASP A 521 -9.09 23.10 19.13
N VAL A 522 -10.08 23.56 18.36
CA VAL A 522 -9.99 23.74 16.91
C VAL A 522 -9.51 25.17 16.62
N LYS A 523 -8.36 25.32 15.99
CA LYS A 523 -7.74 26.60 15.65
C LYS A 523 -7.78 26.82 14.14
N LEU A 524 -8.41 27.91 13.72
CA LEU A 524 -8.36 28.43 12.36
C LEU A 524 -7.50 29.70 12.35
N ALA A 525 -6.31 29.61 11.76
CA ALA A 525 -5.32 30.68 11.76
C ALA A 525 -5.00 31.14 10.33
N ASN A 526 -4.68 32.42 10.17
CA ASN A 526 -4.17 33.02 8.94
C ASN A 526 -5.01 32.69 7.69
N THR A 527 -6.31 32.49 7.86
CA THR A 527 -7.26 32.08 6.83
C THR A 527 -8.30 33.17 6.69
N ASP A 528 -8.43 33.74 5.49
CA ASP A 528 -9.45 34.77 5.23
C ASP A 528 -10.84 34.12 5.25
N THR A 529 -11.54 34.26 6.37
CA THR A 529 -12.87 33.67 6.58
C THR A 529 -13.99 34.46 5.89
N LYS A 530 -13.69 35.65 5.35
CA LYS A 530 -14.69 36.53 4.72
C LYS A 530 -15.01 36.14 3.29
N GLN A 531 -14.23 35.25 2.67
CA GLN A 531 -14.50 34.76 1.33
C GLN A 531 -15.64 33.73 1.29
N ALA A 532 -16.06 33.17 2.42
CA ALA A 532 -17.24 32.32 2.52
C ALA A 532 -18.49 33.12 2.92
N LYS A 533 -19.67 32.68 2.46
CA LYS A 533 -20.96 33.25 2.85
C LYS A 533 -21.23 33.04 4.35
N LYS A 534 -20.89 31.87 4.87
CA LYS A 534 -20.87 31.54 6.29
C LYS A 534 -19.50 30.99 6.67
N SER A 535 -18.87 31.59 7.69
CA SER A 535 -17.53 31.17 8.12
C SER A 535 -17.57 29.86 8.91
N ILE A 536 -18.36 29.79 9.98
CA ILE A 536 -18.39 28.62 10.86
C ILE A 536 -19.84 28.27 11.24
N GLU A 537 -20.14 26.97 11.23
CA GLU A 537 -21.36 26.38 11.77
C GLU A 537 -21.02 25.42 12.91
N PHE A 538 -21.73 25.55 14.02
CA PHE A 538 -21.59 24.70 15.19
C PHE A 538 -22.82 23.80 15.31
N GLY A 539 -22.61 22.50 15.53
CA GLY A 539 -23.70 21.60 15.90
C GLY A 539 -24.20 21.86 17.32
N ASP A 540 -25.40 21.35 17.65
CA ASP A 540 -26.13 21.67 18.89
C ASP A 540 -25.34 21.44 20.18
N LYS A 541 -24.40 20.48 20.17
CA LYS A 541 -23.57 20.12 21.34
C LYS A 541 -22.18 20.76 21.35
N VAL A 542 -21.89 21.71 20.44
CA VAL A 542 -20.56 22.32 20.31
C VAL A 542 -20.58 23.76 20.80
N SER A 543 -19.76 24.05 21.81
CA SER A 543 -19.57 25.42 22.30
C SER A 543 -18.85 26.28 21.26
N LYS A 544 -19.22 27.56 21.13
CA LYS A 544 -18.48 28.51 20.28
C LYS A 544 -17.01 28.64 20.69
N LYS A 545 -16.67 28.38 21.96
CA LYS A 545 -15.28 28.38 22.47
C LYS A 545 -14.43 27.23 21.91
N THR A 546 -15.05 26.20 21.30
CA THR A 546 -14.36 25.09 20.65
C THR A 546 -13.49 25.58 19.50
N VAL A 547 -13.88 26.66 18.81
CA VAL A 547 -13.12 27.21 17.69
C VAL A 547 -12.51 28.55 18.05
N THR A 548 -11.20 28.67 17.89
CA THR A 548 -10.48 29.95 17.94
C THR A 548 -10.09 30.37 16.54
N VAL A 549 -10.46 31.60 16.15
CA VAL A 549 -10.06 32.19 14.87
C VAL A 549 -9.01 33.28 15.14
N SER A 550 -7.85 33.19 14.49
CA SER A 550 -6.79 34.20 14.57
C SER A 550 -6.40 34.68 13.17
N GLN A 551 -6.45 35.98 12.94
CA GLN A 551 -5.97 36.62 11.71
C GLN A 551 -4.53 37.11 11.89
N ARG A 552 -3.83 37.30 10.78
CA ARG A 552 -2.52 37.95 10.73
C ARG A 552 -2.67 39.46 10.67
#